data_AF-A0A1L9NZB4-F1
#
_entry.id   AF-A0A1L9NZB4-F1
#
_cell.length_a   1.000
_cell.length_b   1.000
_cell.length_c   1.000
_cell.angle_alpha   90.00
_cell.angle_beta   90.00
_cell.angle_gamma   90.00
#
_symmetry.space_group_name_H-M   'P 1'
#
loop_
_entity.id
_entity.type
_entity.pdbx_description
1 polymer ?
#
loop_
_entity_poly.entity_id
_entity_poly.type
_entity_poly.pdbx_seq_one_letter_code
_entity_poly.pdbx_strand_id
1 'polypeptide(L)'
;MMRVSPAFRLIITALLLTQPIPAFAETPGTTSGGPKPFNSMAVAPDAEEFCRVPRPPAGLAETAYLRNGYRAILRILVAERQLETETCDCPLSDFTWDMALAELPRFQTTDNPRLPFKVLDLYAMADALEAEHAEGCS
;
A
#
# COMPACT_ATOMS: atom_id res chain seq x y z
N MET A 1 -4.45 -48.91 -27.36
CA MET A 1 -5.69 -49.36 -28.02
C MET A 1 -6.76 -48.29 -27.82
N MET A 2 -6.91 -47.41 -28.81
CA MET A 2 -7.96 -46.38 -28.87
C MET A 2 -9.24 -47.03 -29.41
N ARG A 3 -10.36 -46.85 -28.70
CA ARG A 3 -11.69 -47.15 -29.24
C ARG A 3 -12.23 -45.88 -29.90
N VAL A 4 -12.32 -45.93 -31.22
CA VAL A 4 -13.03 -44.97 -32.06
C VAL A 4 -14.43 -45.52 -32.33
N SER A 5 -15.44 -44.65 -32.28
CA SER A 5 -16.63 -44.58 -33.18
C SER A 5 -17.90 -44.13 -32.42
N PRO A 6 -18.93 -43.58 -33.09
CA PRO A 6 -18.90 -42.69 -34.25
C PRO A 6 -19.93 -41.52 -34.20
N ALA A 7 -19.74 -40.59 -35.12
CA ALA A 7 -20.75 -39.84 -35.87
C ALA A 7 -22.07 -39.41 -35.18
N PHE A 8 -22.15 -38.11 -34.86
CA PHE A 8 -23.40 -37.36 -35.06
C PHE A 8 -23.10 -36.12 -35.91
N ARG A 9 -23.46 -36.20 -37.19
CA ARG A 9 -23.64 -35.04 -38.05
C ARG A 9 -24.96 -34.38 -37.67
N LEU A 10 -24.90 -33.16 -37.16
CA LEU A 10 -26.05 -32.26 -37.10
C LEU A 10 -25.61 -30.95 -37.74
N ILE A 11 -26.02 -30.79 -39.00
CA ILE A 11 -25.98 -29.53 -39.74
C ILE A 11 -27.20 -28.75 -39.26
N ILE A 12 -26.99 -27.69 -38.49
CA ILE A 12 -28.03 -26.70 -38.22
C ILE A 12 -27.54 -25.38 -38.80
N THR A 13 -28.02 -25.09 -40.00
CA THR A 13 -27.91 -23.78 -40.64
C THR A 13 -29.04 -22.92 -40.06
N ALA A 14 -28.71 -21.95 -39.21
CA ALA A 14 -29.66 -20.93 -38.77
C ALA A 14 -29.20 -19.55 -39.26
N LEU A 15 -30.04 -18.97 -40.11
CA LEU A 15 -29.85 -17.71 -40.82
C LEU A 15 -30.03 -16.50 -39.89
N LEU A 16 -29.21 -15.48 -40.14
CA LEU A 16 -29.06 -14.20 -39.45
C LEU A 16 -30.35 -13.39 -39.25
N LEU A 17 -30.49 -12.78 -38.07
CA LEU A 17 -31.05 -11.44 -37.90
C LEU A 17 -30.19 -10.67 -36.88
N THR A 18 -29.09 -10.09 -37.33
CA THR A 18 -28.41 -9.03 -36.57
C THR A 18 -29.27 -7.77 -36.64
N GLN A 19 -30.13 -7.58 -35.64
CA GLN A 19 -30.77 -6.28 -35.45
C GLN A 19 -29.71 -5.29 -34.96
N PRO A 20 -29.52 -4.13 -35.61
CA PRO A 20 -28.73 -3.07 -35.02
C PRO A 20 -29.47 -2.59 -33.77
N ILE A 21 -28.86 -2.80 -32.61
CA ILE A 21 -29.29 -2.14 -31.38
C ILE A 21 -29.15 -0.64 -31.65
N PRO A 22 -30.22 0.18 -31.57
CA PRO A 22 -30.03 1.61 -31.50
C PRO A 22 -29.29 1.88 -30.19
N ALA A 23 -27.98 2.08 -30.27
CA ALA A 23 -27.23 2.70 -29.20
C ALA A 23 -27.76 4.14 -29.10
N PHE A 24 -28.76 4.35 -28.24
CA PHE A 24 -28.99 5.67 -27.69
C PHE A 24 -27.76 5.99 -26.86
N ALA A 25 -26.79 6.65 -27.49
CA ALA A 25 -25.82 7.43 -26.73
C ALA A 25 -26.65 8.45 -25.96
N GLU A 26 -26.75 8.27 -24.64
CA GLU A 26 -27.02 9.40 -23.76
C GLU A 26 -25.93 10.43 -24.07
N THR A 27 -26.30 11.46 -24.83
CA THR A 27 -25.53 12.69 -24.79
C THR A 27 -25.43 13.05 -23.32
N PRO A 28 -24.23 13.30 -22.77
CA PRO A 28 -24.14 13.80 -21.42
C PRO A 28 -24.93 15.10 -21.43
N GLY A 29 -26.12 15.05 -20.85
CA GLY A 29 -26.90 16.24 -20.59
C GLY A 29 -25.93 17.19 -19.92
N THR A 30 -25.83 18.41 -20.42
CA THR A 30 -25.09 19.51 -19.81
C THR A 30 -25.66 19.74 -18.43
N THR A 31 -25.26 18.88 -17.49
CA THR A 31 -25.50 19.03 -16.07
C THR A 31 -24.43 20.01 -15.63
N SER A 32 -24.93 21.21 -15.35
CA SER A 32 -24.29 22.28 -14.60
C SER A 32 -23.00 21.82 -13.91
N GLY A 33 -21.86 22.28 -14.44
CA GLY A 33 -20.52 22.06 -13.89
C GLY A 33 -20.31 22.81 -12.57
N GLY A 34 -21.19 22.60 -11.59
CA GLY A 34 -20.92 22.93 -10.21
C GLY A 34 -19.92 21.92 -9.63
N PRO A 35 -18.99 22.35 -8.77
CA PRO A 35 -18.06 21.42 -8.12
C PRO A 35 -18.88 20.42 -7.29
N LYS A 36 -18.96 19.17 -7.76
CA LYS A 36 -19.44 18.08 -6.91
C LYS A 36 -18.45 17.94 -5.75
N PRO A 37 -18.89 18.05 -4.48
CA PRO A 37 -18.00 17.78 -3.37
C PRO A 37 -17.54 16.31 -3.44
N PHE A 38 -16.23 16.09 -3.30
CA PHE A 38 -15.70 14.74 -3.13
C PHE A 38 -16.23 14.20 -1.80
N ASN A 39 -17.10 13.20 -1.86
CA ASN A 39 -17.47 12.43 -0.68
C ASN A 39 -16.30 11.51 -0.35
N SER A 40 -15.53 11.86 0.68
CA SER A 40 -14.49 10.97 1.21
C SER A 40 -15.16 9.77 1.88
N MET A 41 -14.88 8.55 1.42
CA MET A 41 -15.18 7.35 2.22
C MET A 41 -14.19 7.32 3.39
N ALA A 42 -14.69 7.56 4.60
CA ALA A 42 -13.92 7.29 5.81
C ALA A 42 -13.84 5.77 5.98
N VAL A 43 -12.66 5.20 5.76
CA VAL A 43 -12.37 3.81 6.11
C VAL A 43 -12.09 3.80 7.61
N ALA A 44 -12.86 3.01 8.38
CA ALA A 44 -12.54 2.78 9.78
C ALA A 44 -11.12 2.18 9.85
N PRO A 45 -10.24 2.65 10.74
CA PRO A 45 -8.95 2.00 10.90
C PRO A 45 -9.20 0.53 11.25
N ASP A 46 -8.45 -0.37 10.60
CA ASP A 46 -8.34 -1.74 11.07
C ASP A 46 -7.95 -1.71 12.57
N ALA A 47 -8.43 -2.69 13.34
CA ALA A 47 -8.33 -2.74 14.80
C ALA A 47 -7.01 -2.14 15.30
N GLU A 48 -7.07 -1.23 16.28
CA GLU A 48 -5.95 -0.40 16.73
C GLU A 48 -4.63 -1.17 16.72
N GLU A 49 -3.81 -0.96 15.68
CA GLU A 49 -2.43 -1.44 15.63
C GLU A 49 -1.71 -0.76 16.78
N PHE A 50 -1.59 -1.47 17.90
CA PHE A 50 -1.06 -0.99 19.17
C PHE A 50 0.33 -0.33 19.04
N CYS A 51 1.09 -0.66 17.99
CA CYS A 51 2.40 -0.08 17.71
C CYS A 51 2.54 0.72 16.41
N ARG A 52 1.45 1.36 15.95
CA ARG A 52 1.48 2.11 14.70
C ARG A 52 2.26 3.43 14.82
N VAL A 53 3.41 3.51 14.14
CA VAL A 53 4.17 4.77 14.01
C VAL A 53 3.30 5.88 13.38
N PRO A 54 3.19 7.07 14.00
CA PRO A 54 2.31 8.15 13.53
C PRO A 54 2.77 8.74 12.19
N ARG A 55 1.93 9.62 11.64
CA ARG A 55 2.31 10.43 10.46
C ARG A 55 3.44 11.40 10.86
N PRO A 56 4.50 11.54 10.05
CA PRO A 56 5.57 12.51 10.32
C PRO A 56 5.05 13.95 10.32
N PRO A 57 5.52 14.81 11.24
CA PRO A 57 5.23 16.23 11.25
C PRO A 57 5.60 16.89 9.91
N ALA A 58 4.80 17.84 9.44
CA ALA A 58 5.05 18.52 8.17
C ALA A 58 6.41 19.25 8.14
N GLY A 59 6.84 19.80 9.29
CA GLY A 59 8.11 20.49 9.46
C GLY A 59 9.32 19.57 9.64
N LEU A 60 9.15 18.25 9.69
CA LEU A 60 10.26 17.30 9.90
C LEU A 60 11.28 17.33 8.76
N ALA A 61 10.82 17.50 7.51
CA ALA A 61 11.68 17.56 6.34
C ALA A 61 11.00 18.28 5.17
N GLU A 62 11.81 18.84 4.26
CA GLU A 62 11.38 19.63 3.10
C GLU A 62 10.35 18.89 2.24
N THR A 63 10.59 17.60 1.97
CA THR A 63 9.77 16.83 1.03
C THR A 63 9.00 15.70 1.72
N ALA A 64 7.86 15.32 1.14
CA ALA A 64 7.11 14.15 1.59
C ALA A 64 7.92 12.86 1.45
N TYR A 65 8.79 12.78 0.44
CA TYR A 65 9.70 11.66 0.26
C TYR A 65 10.63 11.47 1.47
N LEU A 66 11.28 12.53 1.93
CA LEU A 66 12.15 12.47 3.11
C LEU A 66 11.36 12.10 4.36
N ARG A 67 10.21 12.75 4.59
CA ARG A 67 9.33 12.46 5.73
C ARG A 67 8.85 11.00 5.74
N ASN A 68 8.52 10.44 4.58
CA ASN A 68 8.11 9.04 4.44
C ASN A 68 9.27 8.09 4.73
N GLY A 69 10.49 8.44 4.28
CA GLY A 69 11.70 7.70 4.65
C GLY A 69 11.97 7.69 6.14
N TYR A 70 11.89 8.85 6.80
CA TYR A 70 12.05 8.94 8.26
C TYR A 70 10.98 8.16 9.02
N ARG A 71 9.74 8.12 8.51
CA ARG A 71 8.70 7.25 9.06
C ARG A 71 9.07 5.77 8.93
N ALA A 72 9.58 5.34 7.79
CA ALA A 72 10.02 3.96 7.59
C ALA A 72 11.21 3.60 8.50
N ILE A 73 12.19 4.49 8.64
CA ILE A 73 13.32 4.33 9.58
C ILE A 73 12.79 4.19 11.01
N LEU A 74 11.87 5.05 11.45
CA LEU A 74 11.30 4.98 12.79
C LEU A 74 10.56 3.65 13.04
N ARG A 75 9.86 3.12 12.03
CA ARG A 75 9.25 1.78 12.10
C ARG A 75 10.30 0.69 12.28
N ILE A 76 11.37 0.72 11.49
CA ILE A 76 12.48 -0.23 11.58
C ILE A 76 13.07 -0.21 12.99
N LEU A 77 13.38 0.96 13.54
CA LEU A 77 13.99 1.09 14.87
C LEU A 77 13.09 0.54 15.99
N VAL A 78 11.78 0.79 15.90
CA VAL A 78 10.80 0.27 16.88
C VAL A 78 10.71 -1.26 16.78
N ALA A 79 10.59 -1.80 15.56
CA ALA A 79 10.49 -3.24 15.35
C ALA A 79 11.79 -3.98 15.74
N GLU A 80 12.95 -3.42 15.41
CA GLU A 80 14.26 -3.92 15.86
C GLU A 80 14.30 -4.00 17.40
N ARG A 81 13.86 -2.94 18.09
CA ARG A 81 13.82 -2.96 19.56
C ARG A 81 12.87 -4.02 20.12
N GLN A 82 11.72 -4.21 19.51
CA GLN A 82 10.77 -5.24 19.94
C GLN A 82 11.38 -6.64 19.81
N LEU A 83 12.06 -6.91 18.68
CA LEU A 83 12.78 -8.16 18.45
C LEU A 83 13.97 -8.33 19.43
N GLU A 84 14.76 -7.29 19.64
CA GLU A 84 15.91 -7.30 20.56
C GLU A 84 15.54 -7.57 22.02
N THR A 85 14.36 -7.08 22.44
CA THR A 85 13.88 -7.22 23.82
C THR A 85 12.92 -8.38 24.01
N GLU A 86 12.59 -9.10 22.92
CA GLU A 86 11.64 -10.22 22.91
C GLU A 86 10.30 -9.86 23.59
N THR A 87 9.88 -8.59 23.51
CA THR A 87 8.64 -8.10 24.14
C THR A 87 7.53 -7.94 23.12
N CYS A 88 6.29 -8.27 23.52
CA CYS A 88 5.09 -8.00 22.75
C CYS A 88 4.49 -6.61 23.02
N ASP A 89 5.11 -5.85 23.94
CA ASP A 89 4.74 -4.47 24.18
C ASP A 89 5.19 -3.56 23.02
N CYS A 90 4.60 -2.36 22.96
CA CYS A 90 4.98 -1.34 21.99
C CYS A 90 5.92 -0.32 22.63
N PRO A 91 7.21 -0.28 22.27
CA PRO A 91 8.17 0.66 22.84
C PRO A 91 8.14 2.02 22.14
N LEU A 92 7.15 2.33 21.31
CA LEU A 92 7.10 3.53 20.48
C LEU A 92 7.25 4.85 21.26
N SER A 93 6.84 4.89 22.54
CA SER A 93 7.04 6.04 23.43
C SER A 93 8.50 6.42 23.65
N ASP A 94 9.41 5.46 23.47
CA ASP A 94 10.84 5.63 23.70
C ASP A 94 11.56 6.18 22.46
N PHE A 95 10.86 6.26 21.33
CA PHE A 95 11.42 6.67 20.05
C PHE A 95 10.95 8.07 19.64
N THR A 96 11.87 8.84 19.04
CA THR A 96 11.60 10.18 18.54
C THR A 96 11.96 10.30 17.06
N TRP A 97 11.43 11.34 16.41
CA TRP A 97 11.82 11.65 15.03
C TRP A 97 13.32 11.98 14.88
N ASP A 98 13.94 12.56 15.92
CA ASP A 98 15.38 12.87 15.92
C ASP A 98 16.23 11.60 15.90
N MET A 99 15.77 10.51 16.52
CA MET A 99 16.44 9.20 16.41
C MET A 99 16.41 8.67 14.98
N ALA A 100 15.27 8.79 14.29
CA ALA A 100 15.18 8.41 12.88
C ALA A 100 16.07 9.27 11.97
N LEU A 101 16.21 10.56 12.28
CA LEU A 101 17.14 11.46 11.59
C LEU A 101 18.61 11.08 11.83
N ALA A 102 18.96 10.75 13.08
CA ALA A 102 20.32 10.34 13.46
C ALA A 102 20.74 9.01 12.82
N GLU A 103 19.78 8.11 12.58
CA GLU A 103 19.99 6.80 11.96
C GLU A 103 20.01 6.84 10.43
N LEU A 104 19.74 7.99 9.79
CA LEU A 104 19.80 8.15 8.33
C LEU A 104 21.07 7.52 7.70
N PRO A 105 22.29 7.73 8.23
CA PRO A 105 23.51 7.19 7.61
C PRO A 105 23.50 5.66 7.47
N ARG A 106 22.82 4.92 8.36
CA ARG A 106 22.70 3.45 8.27
C ARG A 106 21.93 3.00 7.03
N PHE A 107 21.02 3.84 6.55
CA PHE A 107 20.10 3.56 5.46
C PHE A 107 20.45 4.29 4.16
N GLN A 108 21.50 5.11 4.18
CA GLN A 108 21.88 5.92 3.04
C GLN A 108 22.43 5.04 1.91
N THR A 109 21.80 5.15 0.75
CA THR A 109 22.20 4.46 -0.49
C THR A 109 22.86 5.41 -1.50
N THR A 110 22.71 6.73 -1.32
CA THR A 110 23.22 7.75 -2.23
C THR A 110 23.62 9.01 -1.48
N ASP A 111 24.62 9.73 -1.98
CA ASP A 111 25.05 11.03 -1.44
C ASP A 111 24.13 12.20 -1.84
N ASN A 112 23.05 11.94 -2.60
CA ASN A 112 22.10 12.97 -2.98
C ASN A 112 21.20 13.33 -1.78
N PRO A 113 21.29 14.56 -1.22
CA PRO A 113 20.51 14.95 -0.05
C PRO A 113 18.99 14.96 -0.30
N ARG A 114 18.55 15.03 -1.57
CA ARG A 114 17.13 14.96 -1.95
C ARG A 114 16.64 13.52 -2.11
N LEU A 115 17.54 12.55 -2.33
CA LEU A 115 17.25 11.14 -2.55
C LEU A 115 18.27 10.23 -1.84
N PRO A 116 18.39 10.31 -0.49
CA PRO A 116 19.43 9.58 0.23
C PRO A 116 19.19 8.06 0.31
N PHE A 117 17.94 7.60 0.28
CA PHE A 117 17.55 6.19 0.50
C PHE A 117 16.40 5.77 -0.40
N LYS A 118 16.19 4.47 -0.62
CA LYS A 118 15.00 3.97 -1.33
C LYS A 118 13.85 3.75 -0.36
N VAL A 119 12.88 4.66 -0.35
CA VAL A 119 11.74 4.63 0.59
C VAL A 119 10.95 3.31 0.53
N LEU A 120 10.78 2.72 -0.65
CA LEU A 120 10.07 1.44 -0.79
C LEU A 120 10.84 0.28 -0.14
N ASP A 121 12.17 0.28 -0.26
CA ASP A 121 13.01 -0.75 0.34
C ASP A 121 12.99 -0.63 1.88
N LEU A 122 12.96 0.60 2.40
CA LEU A 122 12.78 0.84 3.85
C LEU A 122 11.44 0.35 4.35
N TYR A 123 10.37 0.56 3.59
CA TYR A 123 9.06 0.05 3.97
C TYR A 123 9.00 -1.48 3.93
N ALA A 124 9.57 -2.11 2.91
CA ALA A 124 9.66 -3.56 2.85
C ALA A 124 10.45 -4.14 4.03
N MET A 125 11.53 -3.48 4.46
CA MET A 125 12.30 -3.85 5.64
C MET A 125 11.48 -3.70 6.93
N ALA A 126 10.80 -2.56 7.11
CA ALA A 126 9.92 -2.34 8.25
C ALA A 126 8.82 -3.41 8.34
N ASP A 127 8.14 -3.68 7.23
CA ASP A 127 7.05 -4.65 7.15
C ASP A 127 7.55 -6.08 7.46
N ALA A 128 8.77 -6.44 7.05
CA ALA A 128 9.38 -7.73 7.36
C ALA A 128 9.67 -7.89 8.86
N LEU A 129 10.25 -6.87 9.49
CA LEU A 129 10.55 -6.89 10.93
C LEU A 129 9.27 -6.90 11.78
N GLU A 130 8.27 -6.11 11.39
CA GLU A 130 6.97 -6.09 12.06
C GLU A 130 6.23 -7.43 11.90
N ALA A 131 6.34 -8.09 10.75
CA ALA A 131 5.77 -9.43 10.55
C ALA A 131 6.47 -10.49 11.42
N GLU A 132 7.80 -10.47 11.48
CA GLU A 132 8.58 -11.35 12.35
C GLU A 132 8.20 -11.16 13.83
N HIS A 133 8.06 -9.91 14.28
CA HIS A 133 7.60 -9.60 15.63
C HIS A 133 6.18 -10.11 15.88
N ALA A 134 5.26 -9.90 14.94
CA ALA A 134 3.88 -10.36 15.04
C ALA A 134 3.77 -11.89 15.15
N GLU A 135 4.60 -12.64 14.40
CA GLU A 135 4.67 -14.11 14.49
C GLU A 135 5.21 -14.57 15.86
N GLY A 136 6.13 -13.83 16.46
CA GLY A 136 6.66 -14.13 17.80
C GLY A 136 5.66 -13.88 18.94
N CYS A 137 4.66 -13.02 18.71
CA CYS A 137 3.69 -12.58 19.71
C CYS A 137 2.28 -13.14 19.55
N SER A 138 2.05 -13.99 18.53
CA SER A 138 0.77 -14.63 18.22
C SER A 138 0.54 -15.95 18.94
#